data_AF-A0A3P8GJJ6-F1
#
_entry.id   AF-A0A3P8GJJ6-F1
#
_cell.length_a   1.000
_cell.length_b   1.000
_cell.length_c   1.000
_cell.angle_alpha   90.00
_cell.angle_beta   90.00
_cell.angle_gamma   90.00
#
_symmetry.space_group_name_H-M   'P 1'
#
loop_
_entity.id
_entity.type
_entity.pdbx_description
1 polymer ?
#
loop_
_entity_poly.entity_id
_entity_poly.type
_entity_poly.pdbx_seq_one_letter_code
_entity_poly.pdbx_strand_id
1 'polypeptide(L)'
;MSSVYFRLVKNLFSLAREHKPSIIFIDEIDSLCSTRSDNESESARRIKTEFLVQMQGVSNDTEGILVLGATNIPWILDAGIRRRFEKRIYIPLPEKAARKEIFKIHILNTPHSLTEQDFRILAEKTEGYSGADISVVVRDALMQPVRKVQTATHFKRVSGPSRKNPEVIENDLLTPCSPGDPNAIPMSWLEVPSDKLLEPVVSMSDMLRSLANSKPTVNEEDLGKLRKFTEDFGQEG
;
A
#
# COMPACT_ATOMS: atom_id res chain seq x y z
N MET A 1 30.16 -2.16 14.30
CA MET A 1 28.86 -2.41 13.63
C MET A 1 28.59 -3.90 13.34
N SER A 2 29.55 -4.66 12.79
CA SER A 2 29.37 -6.10 12.45
C SER A 2 28.87 -7.01 13.60
N SER A 3 29.40 -6.83 14.82
CA SER A 3 29.00 -7.61 16.01
C SER A 3 27.57 -7.34 16.50
N VAL A 4 27.00 -6.17 16.18
CA VAL A 4 25.67 -5.77 16.66
C VAL A 4 24.58 -6.53 15.89
N TYR A 5 24.62 -6.53 14.56
CA TYR A 5 23.63 -7.21 13.73
C TYR A 5 23.63 -8.74 13.92
N PHE A 6 24.81 -9.33 14.13
CA PHE A 6 24.94 -10.74 14.49
C PHE A 6 24.19 -11.08 15.80
N ARG A 7 24.29 -10.22 16.81
CA ARG A 7 23.57 -10.40 18.08
C ARG A 7 22.06 -10.20 17.92
N LEU A 8 21.63 -9.31 17.02
CA LEU A 8 20.20 -9.08 16.78
C LEU A 8 19.51 -10.32 16.23
N VAL A 9 20.11 -11.03 15.27
CA VAL A 9 19.53 -12.29 14.74
C VAL A 9 19.41 -13.34 15.83
N LYS A 10 20.46 -13.55 16.64
CA LYS A 10 20.39 -14.48 17.78
C LYS A 10 19.31 -14.11 18.77
N ASN A 11 19.26 -12.85 19.18
CA ASN A 11 18.29 -12.36 20.15
C ASN A 11 16.85 -12.49 19.64
N LEU A 12 16.61 -12.20 18.35
CA LEU A 12 15.31 -12.36 17.71
C LEU A 12 14.80 -13.81 17.83
N PHE A 13 15.62 -14.78 17.47
CA PHE A 13 15.25 -16.19 17.56
C PHE A 13 15.16 -16.68 19.01
N SER A 14 15.97 -16.16 19.93
CA SER A 14 15.83 -16.48 21.37
C SER A 14 14.50 -15.98 21.93
N LEU A 15 14.14 -14.72 21.66
CA LEU A 15 12.85 -14.15 22.08
C LEU A 15 11.67 -14.92 21.47
N ALA A 16 11.76 -15.30 20.20
CA ALA A 16 10.74 -16.11 19.55
C ALA A 16 10.57 -17.50 20.19
N ARG A 17 11.66 -18.11 20.70
CA ARG A 17 11.64 -19.38 21.44
C ARG A 17 11.07 -19.24 22.85
N GLU A 18 11.34 -18.13 23.53
CA GLU A 18 10.80 -17.84 24.86
C GLU A 18 9.28 -17.58 24.81
N HIS A 19 8.78 -17.05 23.69
CA HIS A 19 7.37 -16.66 23.51
C HIS A 19 6.61 -17.53 22.48
N LYS A 20 6.83 -18.85 22.47
CA LYS A 20 6.07 -19.76 21.61
C LYS A 20 4.57 -19.78 21.99
N PRO A 21 3.64 -19.85 21.02
CA PRO A 21 3.86 -19.85 19.57
C PRO A 21 4.18 -18.44 19.04
N SER A 22 5.14 -18.33 18.12
CA SER A 22 5.59 -17.04 17.59
C SER A 22 5.76 -17.05 16.07
N ILE A 23 5.61 -15.87 15.46
CA ILE A 23 5.83 -15.64 14.04
C ILE A 23 6.94 -14.61 13.88
N ILE A 24 7.96 -14.95 13.09
CA ILE A 24 9.03 -14.04 12.67
C ILE A 24 8.73 -13.61 11.24
N PHE A 25 8.45 -12.33 11.02
CA PHE A 25 8.26 -11.76 9.69
C PHE A 25 9.49 -10.95 9.27
N ILE A 26 9.99 -11.23 8.07
CA ILE A 26 11.16 -10.56 7.48
C ILE A 26 10.74 -10.03 6.12
N ASP A 27 10.57 -8.71 6.05
CA ASP A 27 10.35 -8.03 4.78
C ASP A 27 11.68 -7.87 4.02
N GLU A 28 11.60 -7.81 2.69
CA GLU A 28 12.75 -7.67 1.79
C GLU A 28 13.91 -8.63 2.13
N ILE A 29 13.60 -9.91 2.35
CA ILE A 29 14.59 -10.91 2.79
C ILE A 29 15.78 -11.04 1.83
N ASP A 30 15.60 -10.69 0.56
CA ASP A 30 16.64 -10.62 -0.45
C ASP A 30 17.77 -9.63 -0.12
N SER A 31 17.50 -8.58 0.64
CA SER A 31 18.51 -7.63 1.14
C SER A 31 19.54 -8.31 2.05
N LEU A 32 19.12 -9.34 2.80
CA LEU A 32 19.98 -10.11 3.71
C LEU A 32 20.51 -11.40 3.07
N CYS A 33 19.75 -11.98 2.14
CA CYS A 33 19.91 -13.36 1.68
C CYS A 33 20.22 -13.47 0.18
N SER A 34 20.70 -12.41 -0.46
CA SER A 34 21.09 -12.42 -1.88
C SER A 34 22.27 -13.35 -2.18
N THR A 35 22.39 -13.78 -3.43
CA THR A 35 23.49 -14.61 -3.93
C THR A 35 24.81 -13.87 -3.78
N ARG A 36 25.89 -14.60 -3.46
CA ARG A 36 27.22 -14.03 -3.21
C ARG A 36 27.64 -13.13 -4.38
N SER A 37 27.88 -11.87 -4.08
CA SER A 37 28.60 -10.95 -4.96
C SER A 37 30.03 -10.78 -4.47
N ASP A 38 30.99 -10.58 -5.37
CA ASP A 38 32.40 -10.41 -5.00
C ASP A 38 32.64 -9.19 -4.10
N ASN A 39 31.71 -8.23 -4.09
CA ASN A 39 31.72 -7.04 -3.24
C ASN A 39 30.93 -7.20 -1.92
N GLU A 40 30.47 -8.40 -1.58
CA GLU A 40 29.70 -8.62 -0.34
C GLU A 40 30.59 -8.47 0.90
N SER A 41 30.19 -7.58 1.82
CA SER A 41 30.89 -7.38 3.09
C SER A 41 30.97 -8.69 3.90
N GLU A 42 32.12 -8.93 4.53
CA GLU A 42 32.32 -10.05 5.46
C GLU A 42 31.25 -10.07 6.58
N SER A 43 30.75 -8.89 6.96
CA SER A 43 29.67 -8.75 7.95
C SER A 43 28.35 -9.33 7.45
N ALA A 44 27.98 -9.08 6.19
CA ALA A 44 26.76 -9.62 5.59
C ALA A 44 26.83 -11.15 5.50
N ARG A 45 28.00 -11.70 5.16
CA ARG A 45 28.24 -13.15 5.14
C ARG A 45 28.03 -13.80 6.51
N ARG A 46 28.51 -13.16 7.58
CA ARG A 46 28.33 -13.65 8.96
C ARG A 46 26.86 -13.62 9.37
N ILE A 47 26.12 -12.57 9.04
CA ILE A 47 24.69 -12.45 9.33
C ILE A 47 23.89 -13.54 8.61
N LYS A 48 24.14 -13.74 7.31
CA LYS A 48 23.49 -14.79 6.50
C LYS A 48 23.75 -16.19 7.03
N THR A 49 24.99 -16.45 7.44
CA THR A 49 25.38 -17.73 8.04
C THR A 49 24.65 -17.95 9.37
N GLU A 50 24.60 -16.93 10.23
CA GLU A 50 23.90 -17.01 11.50
C GLU A 50 22.40 -17.26 11.30
N PHE A 51 21.77 -16.55 10.36
CA PHE A 51 20.38 -16.75 10.02
C PHE A 51 20.08 -18.19 9.56
N LEU A 52 20.92 -18.75 8.69
CA LEU A 52 20.82 -20.16 8.28
C LEU A 52 20.97 -21.14 9.44
N VAL A 53 21.86 -20.87 10.39
CA VAL A 53 22.04 -21.70 11.60
C VAL A 53 20.78 -21.65 12.48
N GLN A 54 20.20 -20.46 12.68
CA GLN A 54 18.96 -20.32 13.45
C GLN A 54 17.79 -21.05 12.81
N MET A 55 17.65 -21.01 11.47
CA MET A 55 16.61 -21.74 10.74
C MET A 55 16.80 -23.27 10.76
N GLN A 56 18.03 -23.77 10.88
CA GLN A 56 18.29 -25.22 10.94
C GLN A 56 17.95 -25.84 12.29
N GLY A 57 17.83 -25.04 13.36
CA GLY A 57 17.51 -25.57 14.68
C GLY A 57 18.56 -26.51 15.27
N VAL A 58 19.83 -26.48 14.77
CA VAL A 58 20.93 -27.41 15.14
C VAL A 58 21.25 -27.43 16.65
N SER A 59 20.64 -26.54 17.43
CA SER A 59 20.88 -26.45 18.88
C SER A 59 19.61 -26.37 19.72
N ASN A 60 18.41 -26.16 19.14
CA ASN A 60 17.19 -25.86 19.90
C ASN A 60 15.92 -26.20 19.11
N ASP A 61 14.89 -26.63 19.83
CA ASP A 61 13.54 -26.89 19.35
C ASP A 61 12.94 -25.69 18.59
N THR A 62 12.69 -25.85 17.29
CA THR A 62 12.02 -24.86 16.41
C THR A 62 10.51 -25.05 16.34
N GLU A 63 9.96 -26.04 17.04
CA GLU A 63 8.52 -26.29 17.08
C GLU A 63 7.78 -25.07 17.65
N GLY A 64 6.69 -24.65 17.01
CA GLY A 64 5.93 -23.47 17.42
C GLY A 64 6.49 -22.11 16.97
N ILE A 65 7.52 -22.07 16.11
CA ILE A 65 8.00 -20.84 15.47
C ILE A 65 7.79 -20.90 13.95
N LEU A 66 7.05 -19.94 13.40
CA LEU A 66 6.87 -19.79 11.96
C LEU A 66 7.72 -18.61 11.44
N VAL A 67 8.53 -18.85 10.41
CA VAL A 67 9.31 -17.81 9.73
C VAL A 67 8.65 -17.47 8.40
N LEU A 68 8.25 -16.21 8.22
CA LEU A 68 7.69 -15.65 6.99
C LEU A 68 8.70 -14.66 6.39
N GLY A 69 9.07 -14.88 5.13
CA GLY A 69 9.92 -13.97 4.36
C GLY A 69 9.15 -13.41 3.17
N ALA A 70 9.24 -12.09 2.95
CA ALA A 70 8.70 -11.42 1.77
C ALA A 70 9.84 -10.93 0.86
N THR A 71 9.67 -11.04 -0.45
CA THR A 71 10.62 -10.56 -1.45
C THR A 71 9.93 -10.27 -2.78
N ASN A 72 10.39 -9.25 -3.49
CA ASN A 72 9.96 -8.94 -4.86
C ASN A 72 10.90 -9.54 -5.94
N ILE A 73 12.09 -10.02 -5.54
CA ILE A 73 13.14 -10.48 -6.46
C ILE A 73 13.67 -11.87 -6.05
N PRO A 74 12.82 -12.90 -6.02
CA PRO A 74 13.17 -14.19 -5.43
C PRO A 74 14.32 -14.93 -6.16
N TRP A 75 14.60 -14.61 -7.41
CA TRP A 75 15.71 -15.19 -8.18
C TRP A 75 17.09 -14.80 -7.67
N ILE A 76 17.23 -13.69 -6.93
CA ILE A 76 18.54 -13.33 -6.34
C ILE A 76 18.80 -14.06 -5.03
N LEU A 77 17.83 -14.77 -4.45
CA LEU A 77 18.01 -15.46 -3.18
C LEU A 77 19.02 -16.62 -3.26
N ASP A 78 19.92 -16.66 -2.29
CA ASP A 78 20.87 -17.74 -2.10
C ASP A 78 20.16 -19.10 -2.06
N ALA A 79 20.73 -20.09 -2.75
CA ALA A 79 20.13 -21.42 -2.85
C ALA A 79 19.99 -22.11 -1.49
N GLY A 80 20.90 -21.84 -0.53
CA GLY A 80 20.83 -22.35 0.83
C GLY A 80 19.62 -21.80 1.59
N ILE A 81 19.37 -20.49 1.51
CA ILE A 81 18.21 -19.83 2.12
C ILE A 81 16.92 -20.31 1.47
N ARG A 82 16.88 -20.31 0.13
CA ARG A 82 15.71 -20.75 -0.64
C ARG A 82 15.30 -22.18 -0.29
N ARG A 83 16.25 -23.09 -0.03
CA ARG A 83 15.96 -24.46 0.45
C ARG A 83 15.37 -24.52 1.87
N ARG A 84 15.58 -23.51 2.71
CA ARG A 84 15.00 -23.44 4.07
C ARG A 84 13.59 -22.85 4.09
N PHE A 85 13.22 -22.10 3.06
CA PHE A 85 11.83 -21.75 2.79
C PHE A 85 11.19 -22.87 1.95
N GLU A 86 10.66 -23.87 2.65
CA GLU A 86 10.04 -25.06 2.06
C GLU A 86 8.74 -24.71 1.33
N LYS A 87 7.90 -23.88 1.96
CA LYS A 87 6.67 -23.34 1.37
C LYS A 87 6.92 -21.98 0.75
N ARG A 88 6.55 -21.82 -0.52
CA ARG A 88 6.75 -20.60 -1.31
C ARG A 88 5.44 -20.25 -1.99
N ILE A 89 4.79 -19.20 -1.51
CA ILE A 89 3.48 -18.76 -2.00
C ILE A 89 3.68 -17.56 -2.92
N TYR A 90 3.25 -17.70 -4.17
CA TYR A 90 3.24 -16.59 -5.12
C TYR A 90 2.03 -15.68 -4.85
N ILE A 91 2.28 -14.38 -4.72
CA ILE A 91 1.24 -13.37 -4.54
C ILE A 91 1.07 -12.62 -5.88
N PRO A 92 0.03 -12.92 -6.67
CA PRO A 92 -0.18 -12.27 -7.97
C PRO A 92 -0.69 -10.84 -7.82
N LEU A 93 -0.64 -10.09 -8.92
CA LEU A 93 -1.39 -8.83 -9.03
C LEU A 93 -2.90 -9.09 -8.84
N PRO A 94 -3.63 -8.14 -8.22
CA PRO A 94 -5.04 -8.32 -7.94
C PRO A 94 -5.87 -8.41 -9.22
N GLU A 95 -6.79 -9.37 -9.27
CA GLU A 95 -7.80 -9.47 -10.32
C GLU A 95 -8.82 -8.34 -10.24
N LYS A 96 -9.64 -8.19 -11.29
CA LYS A 96 -10.68 -7.16 -11.39
C LYS A 96 -11.59 -7.08 -10.14
N ALA A 97 -12.04 -8.22 -9.62
CA ALA A 97 -12.88 -8.26 -8.43
C ALA A 97 -12.13 -7.74 -7.19
N ALA A 98 -10.88 -8.15 -7.00
CA ALA A 98 -10.03 -7.67 -5.90
C ALA A 98 -9.74 -6.17 -6.02
N ARG A 99 -9.41 -5.67 -7.21
CA ARG A 99 -9.17 -4.23 -7.45
C ARG A 99 -10.36 -3.36 -7.08
N LYS A 100 -11.58 -3.81 -7.43
CA LYS A 100 -12.83 -3.16 -7.06
C LYS A 100 -12.95 -2.99 -5.54
N GLU A 101 -12.66 -4.06 -4.78
CA GLU A 101 -12.74 -4.02 -3.32
C GLU A 101 -11.59 -3.19 -2.71
N ILE A 102 -10.39 -3.22 -3.30
CA ILE A 102 -9.27 -2.35 -2.90
C ILE A 102 -9.65 -0.86 -3.03
N PHE A 103 -10.30 -0.46 -4.13
CA PHE A 103 -10.81 0.92 -4.28
C PHE A 103 -11.80 1.29 -3.18
N LYS A 104 -12.73 0.39 -2.84
CA LYS A 104 -13.71 0.63 -1.76
C LYS A 104 -13.03 0.76 -0.41
N ILE A 105 -12.09 -0.14 -0.08
CA ILE A 105 -11.34 -0.11 1.18
C ILE A 105 -10.60 1.22 1.34
N HIS A 106 -9.97 1.72 0.27
CA HIS A 106 -9.19 2.95 0.37
C HIS A 106 -10.03 4.24 0.42
N ILE A 107 -11.30 4.22 -0.03
CA ILE A 107 -12.17 5.40 0.01
C ILE A 107 -13.12 5.43 1.21
N LEU A 108 -13.32 4.28 1.88
CA LEU A 108 -14.42 3.96 2.80
C LEU A 108 -14.75 5.03 3.85
N ASN A 109 -13.75 5.72 4.39
CA ASN A 109 -13.94 6.73 5.45
C ASN A 109 -14.08 8.17 4.92
N THR A 110 -14.10 8.39 3.61
CA THR A 110 -14.18 9.73 3.02
C THR A 110 -15.50 9.91 2.28
N PRO A 111 -16.24 11.02 2.52
CA PRO A 111 -17.44 11.34 1.75
C PRO A 111 -17.16 11.39 0.24
N HIS A 112 -17.90 10.58 -0.52
CA HIS A 112 -17.75 10.47 -1.97
C HIS A 112 -19.09 10.28 -2.66
N SER A 113 -19.16 10.63 -3.93
CA SER A 113 -20.34 10.40 -4.79
C SER A 113 -20.23 9.15 -5.67
N LEU A 114 -19.19 8.32 -5.48
CA LEU A 114 -18.99 7.09 -6.25
C LEU A 114 -20.08 6.05 -5.98
N THR A 115 -20.57 5.44 -7.06
CA THR A 115 -21.53 4.35 -7.07
C THR A 115 -20.86 2.98 -7.21
N GLU A 116 -21.63 1.90 -6.99
CA GLU A 116 -21.14 0.53 -7.23
C GLU A 116 -20.66 0.31 -8.68
N GLN A 117 -21.30 0.98 -9.64
CA GLN A 117 -20.92 0.92 -11.05
C GLN A 117 -19.61 1.66 -11.32
N ASP A 118 -19.35 2.78 -10.63
CA ASP A 118 -18.09 3.51 -10.76
C ASP A 118 -16.91 2.65 -10.31
N PHE A 119 -17.04 1.93 -9.19
CA PHE A 119 -16.00 1.01 -8.73
C PHE A 119 -15.71 -0.13 -9.72
N ARG A 120 -16.74 -0.61 -10.44
CA ARG A 120 -16.55 -1.59 -11.53
C ARG A 120 -15.75 -1.00 -12.68
N ILE A 121 -16.07 0.23 -13.11
CA ILE A 121 -15.35 0.93 -14.18
C ILE A 121 -13.90 1.21 -13.78
N LEU A 122 -13.65 1.63 -12.53
CA LEU A 122 -12.30 1.84 -12.02
C LEU A 122 -11.48 0.54 -12.04
N ALA A 123 -12.08 -0.58 -11.64
CA ALA A 123 -11.44 -1.88 -11.67
C ALA A 123 -11.11 -2.36 -13.10
N GLU A 124 -11.96 -2.04 -14.08
CA GLU A 124 -11.71 -2.31 -15.51
C GLU A 124 -10.53 -1.50 -16.04
N LYS A 125 -10.42 -0.23 -15.63
CA LYS A 125 -9.37 0.68 -16.10
C LYS A 125 -8.00 0.48 -15.43
N THR A 126 -7.91 -0.41 -14.45
CA THR A 126 -6.71 -0.64 -13.64
C THR A 126 -6.11 -2.02 -13.82
N GLU A 127 -6.27 -2.62 -14.99
CA GLU A 127 -5.54 -3.84 -15.32
C GLU A 127 -4.02 -3.63 -15.18
N GLY A 128 -3.34 -4.58 -14.53
CA GLY A 128 -1.91 -4.50 -14.23
C GLY A 128 -1.54 -3.64 -13.01
N TYR A 129 -2.50 -2.99 -12.35
CA TYR A 129 -2.22 -2.21 -11.14
C TYR A 129 -2.06 -3.12 -9.92
N SER A 130 -1.06 -2.82 -9.09
CA SER A 130 -0.93 -3.37 -7.75
C SER A 130 -1.89 -2.68 -6.76
N GLY A 131 -2.05 -3.25 -5.57
CA GLY A 131 -2.78 -2.58 -4.49
C GLY A 131 -2.16 -1.24 -4.09
N ALA A 132 -0.83 -1.13 -4.16
CA ALA A 132 -0.10 0.11 -3.90
C ALA A 132 -0.42 1.18 -4.96
N ASP A 133 -0.45 0.82 -6.24
CA ASP A 133 -0.81 1.74 -7.32
C ASP A 133 -2.22 2.30 -7.15
N ILE A 134 -3.19 1.44 -6.80
CA ILE A 134 -4.57 1.85 -6.52
C ILE A 134 -4.62 2.77 -5.29
N SER A 135 -3.85 2.48 -4.24
CA SER A 135 -3.77 3.34 -3.05
C SER A 135 -3.29 4.75 -3.40
N VAL A 136 -2.30 4.87 -4.29
CA VAL A 136 -1.77 6.16 -4.76
C VAL A 136 -2.83 6.92 -5.55
N VAL A 137 -3.55 6.24 -6.46
CA VAL A 137 -4.66 6.84 -7.23
C VAL A 137 -5.74 7.39 -6.29
N VAL A 138 -6.20 6.58 -5.33
CA VAL A 138 -7.23 7.02 -4.39
C VAL A 138 -6.71 8.22 -3.58
N ARG A 139 -5.49 8.15 -3.05
CA ARG A 139 -4.91 9.25 -2.24
C ARG A 139 -4.81 10.56 -3.01
N ASP A 140 -4.42 10.54 -4.28
CA ASP A 140 -4.37 11.75 -5.10
C ASP A 140 -5.79 12.27 -5.44
N ALA A 141 -6.77 11.38 -5.65
CA ALA A 141 -8.16 11.77 -5.80
C ALA A 141 -8.75 12.40 -4.52
N LEU A 142 -8.40 11.89 -3.33
CA LEU A 142 -8.80 12.46 -2.04
C LEU A 142 -8.27 13.88 -1.83
N MET A 143 -7.18 14.27 -2.51
CA MET A 143 -6.64 15.63 -2.45
C MET A 143 -7.34 16.59 -3.44
N GLN A 144 -8.18 16.11 -4.35
CA GLN A 144 -8.85 16.98 -5.33
C GLN A 144 -9.82 17.98 -4.66
N PRO A 145 -10.65 17.61 -3.67
CA PRO A 145 -11.44 18.59 -2.92
C PRO A 145 -10.63 19.73 -2.31
N VAL A 146 -9.50 19.40 -1.66
CA VAL A 146 -8.61 20.39 -1.06
C VAL A 146 -8.05 21.34 -2.11
N ARG A 147 -7.57 20.79 -3.25
CA ARG A 147 -7.06 21.59 -4.38
C ARG A 147 -8.16 22.50 -4.96
N LYS A 148 -9.39 21.99 -5.11
CA LYS A 148 -10.54 22.77 -5.59
C LYS A 148 -10.86 23.94 -4.66
N VAL A 149 -10.87 23.72 -3.34
CA VAL A 149 -11.08 24.80 -2.35
C VAL A 149 -9.97 25.84 -2.41
N GLN A 150 -8.70 25.42 -2.39
CA GLN A 150 -7.56 26.33 -2.36
C GLN A 150 -7.43 27.21 -3.62
N THR A 151 -7.84 26.68 -4.77
CA THR A 151 -7.78 27.40 -6.06
C THR A 151 -9.09 28.06 -6.45
N ALA A 152 -10.13 27.95 -5.63
CA ALA A 152 -11.42 28.57 -5.89
C ALA A 152 -11.32 30.10 -5.80
N THR A 153 -11.93 30.76 -6.79
CA THR A 153 -12.09 32.23 -6.81
C THR A 153 -13.50 32.67 -6.43
N HIS A 154 -14.45 31.73 -6.43
CA HIS A 154 -15.86 31.98 -6.15
C HIS A 154 -16.42 30.86 -5.27
N PHE A 155 -17.28 31.24 -4.35
CA PHE A 155 -18.01 30.34 -3.47
C PHE A 155 -19.50 30.63 -3.54
N LYS A 156 -20.34 29.64 -3.25
CA LYS A 156 -21.78 29.83 -3.14
C LYS A 156 -22.30 29.33 -1.81
N ARG A 157 -23.37 29.96 -1.35
CA ARG A 157 -24.08 29.55 -0.14
C ARG A 157 -24.95 28.33 -0.43
N VAL A 158 -24.85 27.32 0.43
CA VAL A 158 -25.60 26.07 0.32
C VAL A 158 -26.07 25.61 1.69
N SER A 159 -27.15 24.85 1.67
CA SER A 159 -27.62 24.12 2.85
C SER A 159 -26.92 22.76 2.94
N GLY A 160 -26.45 22.40 4.11
CA GLY A 160 -25.77 21.13 4.35
C GLY A 160 -25.66 20.77 5.83
N PRO A 161 -25.19 19.56 6.15
CA PRO A 161 -25.04 19.12 7.53
C PRO A 161 -23.99 19.96 8.26
N SER A 162 -24.28 20.35 9.51
CA SER A 162 -23.34 21.06 10.37
C SER A 162 -22.11 20.19 10.64
N ARG A 163 -20.93 20.81 10.65
CA ARG A 163 -19.67 20.14 11.05
C ARG A 163 -19.69 19.60 12.48
N LYS A 164 -20.48 20.22 13.38
CA LYS A 164 -20.55 19.83 14.79
C LYS A 164 -21.57 18.72 15.05
N ASN A 165 -22.69 18.75 14.32
CA ASN A 165 -23.75 17.76 14.45
C ASN A 165 -24.37 17.47 13.06
N PRO A 166 -24.08 16.31 12.45
CA PRO A 166 -24.60 15.95 11.13
C PRO A 166 -26.13 15.91 11.02
N GLU A 167 -26.86 15.80 12.14
CA GLU A 167 -28.33 15.82 12.16
C GLU A 167 -28.92 17.23 11.97
N VAL A 168 -28.11 18.28 12.17
CA VAL A 168 -28.54 19.67 12.06
C VAL A 168 -28.13 20.21 10.69
N ILE A 169 -29.09 20.74 9.93
CA ILE A 169 -28.83 21.39 8.65
C ILE A 169 -28.55 22.88 8.87
N GLU A 170 -27.38 23.34 8.45
CA GLU A 170 -27.04 24.75 8.35
C GLU A 170 -27.33 25.26 6.93
N ASN A 171 -27.81 26.50 6.82
CA ASN A 171 -28.22 27.10 5.53
C ASN A 171 -27.22 28.13 4.98
N ASP A 172 -26.09 28.31 5.66
CA ASP A 172 -25.10 29.35 5.38
C ASP A 172 -23.69 28.78 5.13
N LEU A 173 -23.59 27.51 4.76
CA LEU A 173 -22.32 26.89 4.39
C LEU A 173 -21.85 27.40 3.02
N LEU A 174 -20.54 27.44 2.81
CA LEU A 174 -19.89 27.90 1.60
C LEU A 174 -19.14 26.76 0.91
N THR A 175 -19.48 26.50 -0.34
CA THR A 175 -18.78 25.53 -1.20
C THR A 175 -18.19 26.24 -2.41
N PRO A 176 -17.02 25.80 -2.93
CA PRO A 176 -16.48 26.29 -4.20
C PRO A 176 -17.49 26.17 -5.35
N CYS A 177 -17.54 27.18 -6.23
CA CYS A 177 -18.36 27.15 -7.45
C CYS A 177 -17.65 27.82 -8.63
N SER A 178 -18.20 27.62 -9.83
CA SER A 178 -17.72 28.30 -11.03
C SER A 178 -18.09 29.79 -11.01
N PRO A 179 -17.28 30.69 -11.61
CA PRO A 179 -17.60 32.11 -11.69
C PRO A 179 -18.93 32.45 -12.40
N GLY A 180 -19.41 31.56 -13.28
CA GLY A 180 -20.68 31.73 -13.98
C GLY A 180 -21.91 31.20 -13.24
N ASP A 181 -21.77 30.69 -12.01
CA ASP A 181 -22.92 30.25 -11.20
C ASP A 181 -23.73 31.49 -10.76
N PRO A 182 -25.07 31.51 -10.90
CA PRO A 182 -25.90 32.68 -10.58
C PRO A 182 -25.78 33.15 -9.12
N ASN A 183 -25.39 32.25 -8.21
CA ASN A 183 -25.20 32.55 -6.79
C ASN A 183 -23.70 32.62 -6.41
N ALA A 184 -22.81 32.79 -7.39
CA ALA A 184 -21.37 32.90 -7.16
C ALA A 184 -21.03 34.20 -6.44
N ILE A 185 -20.33 34.08 -5.31
CA ILE A 185 -19.78 35.19 -4.56
C ILE A 185 -18.27 35.17 -4.77
N PRO A 186 -17.66 36.22 -5.35
CA PRO A 186 -16.21 36.30 -5.53
C PRO A 186 -15.53 36.41 -4.16
N MET A 187 -14.77 35.39 -3.78
CA MET A 187 -13.98 35.37 -2.55
C MET A 187 -12.93 34.25 -2.58
N SER A 188 -11.85 34.43 -1.82
CA SER A 188 -10.83 33.41 -1.61
C SER A 188 -11.19 32.48 -0.45
N TRP A 189 -10.62 31.27 -0.44
CA TRP A 189 -10.76 30.35 0.69
C TRP A 189 -10.25 30.92 2.02
N LEU A 190 -9.31 31.88 1.98
CA LEU A 190 -8.80 32.58 3.17
C LEU A 190 -9.87 33.43 3.87
N GLU A 191 -10.92 33.81 3.15
CA GLU A 191 -12.04 34.63 3.65
C GLU A 191 -13.18 33.75 4.18
N VAL A 192 -13.15 32.43 3.90
CA VAL A 192 -14.19 31.49 4.32
C VAL A 192 -13.94 31.04 5.76
N PRO A 193 -14.90 31.24 6.69
CA PRO A 193 -14.78 30.74 8.06
C PRO A 193 -14.62 29.22 8.09
N SER A 194 -13.73 28.72 8.95
CA SER A 194 -13.41 27.29 9.04
C SER A 194 -14.60 26.39 9.42
N ASP A 195 -15.60 26.93 10.11
CA ASP A 195 -16.84 26.24 10.47
C ASP A 195 -17.90 26.26 9.36
N LYS A 196 -17.76 27.16 8.39
CA LYS A 196 -18.70 27.35 7.28
C LYS A 196 -18.24 26.76 5.96
N LEU A 197 -16.99 26.32 5.85
CA LEU A 197 -16.50 25.64 4.66
C LEU A 197 -17.18 24.27 4.52
N LEU A 198 -17.86 24.07 3.39
CA LEU A 198 -18.33 22.77 2.95
C LEU A 198 -17.44 22.30 1.79
N GLU A 199 -16.57 21.34 2.07
CA GLU A 199 -15.71 20.74 1.06
C GLU A 199 -16.52 19.92 0.04
N PRO A 200 -16.16 19.98 -1.26
CA PRO A 200 -16.79 19.13 -2.25
C PRO A 200 -16.41 17.66 -2.00
N VAL A 201 -17.33 16.74 -2.20
CA VAL A 201 -17.05 15.31 -2.08
C VAL A 201 -16.21 14.79 -3.24
N VAL A 202 -15.49 13.69 -3.02
CA VAL A 202 -14.71 13.04 -4.09
C VAL A 202 -15.66 12.44 -5.13
N SER A 203 -15.41 12.74 -6.41
CA SER A 203 -16.24 12.30 -7.52
C SER A 203 -15.51 11.36 -8.48
N MET A 204 -16.25 10.70 -9.37
CA MET A 204 -15.67 9.85 -10.41
C MET A 204 -14.72 10.62 -11.34
N SER A 205 -14.98 11.91 -11.58
CA SER A 205 -14.08 12.77 -12.36
C SER A 205 -12.72 12.97 -11.69
N ASP A 206 -12.69 13.02 -10.35
CA ASP A 206 -11.46 13.15 -9.56
C ASP A 206 -10.64 11.86 -9.63
N MET A 207 -11.31 10.71 -9.55
CA MET A 207 -10.69 9.40 -9.71
C MET A 207 -10.09 9.21 -11.11
N LEU A 208 -10.85 9.56 -12.16
CA LEU A 208 -10.38 9.45 -13.55
C LEU A 208 -9.20 10.38 -13.83
N ARG A 209 -9.21 11.60 -13.28
CA ARG A 209 -8.07 12.52 -13.36
C ARG A 209 -6.83 11.92 -12.70
N SER A 210 -6.99 11.30 -11.54
CA SER A 210 -5.87 10.66 -10.85
C SER A 210 -5.33 9.47 -11.64
N LEU A 211 -6.22 8.63 -12.18
CA LEU A 211 -5.88 7.52 -13.07
C LEU A 211 -5.11 7.96 -14.32
N ALA A 212 -5.48 9.08 -14.94
CA ALA A 212 -4.80 9.58 -16.13
C ALA A 212 -3.34 9.96 -15.88
N ASN A 213 -2.99 10.30 -14.63
CA ASN A 213 -1.65 10.69 -14.23
C ASN A 213 -0.85 9.55 -13.59
N SER A 214 -1.49 8.39 -13.37
CA SER A 214 -0.86 7.23 -12.75
C SER A 214 -0.59 6.15 -13.80
N LYS A 215 0.55 5.46 -13.65
CA LYS A 215 0.91 4.31 -14.47
C LYS A 215 1.16 3.13 -13.54
N PRO A 216 0.86 1.88 -13.98
CA PRO A 216 1.17 0.71 -13.18
C PRO A 216 2.68 0.62 -12.93
N THR A 217 3.06 0.30 -11.70
CA THR A 217 4.48 0.20 -11.32
C THR A 217 5.10 -1.13 -11.77
N VAL A 218 4.28 -2.18 -11.93
CA VAL A 218 4.74 -3.51 -12.33
C VAL A 218 4.62 -3.68 -13.85
N ASN A 219 5.74 -4.02 -14.51
CA ASN A 219 5.78 -4.27 -15.95
C ASN A 219 5.66 -5.77 -16.27
N GLU A 220 5.46 -6.11 -17.56
CA GLU A 220 5.35 -7.50 -18.01
C GLU A 220 6.66 -8.30 -17.85
N GLU A 221 7.83 -7.65 -17.91
CA GLU A 221 9.13 -8.31 -17.76
C GLU A 221 9.30 -8.87 -16.33
N ASP A 222 8.92 -8.08 -15.33
CA ASP A 222 8.97 -8.47 -13.91
C ASP A 222 8.01 -9.63 -13.64
N LEU A 223 6.79 -9.57 -14.21
CA LEU A 223 5.83 -10.68 -14.15
C LEU A 223 6.38 -11.93 -14.84
N GLY A 224 7.07 -11.79 -15.97
CA GLY A 224 7.72 -12.89 -16.67
C GLY A 224 8.79 -13.57 -15.82
N LYS A 225 9.63 -12.78 -15.13
CA LYS A 225 10.64 -13.30 -14.20
C LYS A 225 10.01 -14.03 -13.01
N LEU A 226 8.94 -13.48 -12.44
CA LEU A 226 8.21 -14.09 -11.34
C LEU A 226 7.53 -15.40 -11.74
N ARG A 227 6.88 -15.45 -12.92
CA ARG A 227 6.29 -16.68 -13.46
C ARG A 227 7.34 -17.75 -13.66
N LYS A 228 8.45 -17.41 -14.32
CA LYS A 228 9.57 -18.35 -14.52
C LYS A 228 10.11 -18.88 -13.19
N PHE A 229 10.32 -18.01 -12.20
CA PHE A 229 10.76 -18.46 -10.88
C PHE A 229 9.73 -19.39 -10.21
N THR A 230 8.44 -19.10 -10.37
CA THR A 230 7.35 -19.92 -9.81
C THR A 230 7.25 -21.28 -10.50
N GLU A 231 7.47 -21.35 -11.82
CA GLU A 231 7.55 -22.61 -12.57
C GLU A 231 8.78 -23.44 -12.16
N ASP A 232 9.94 -22.79 -12.03
CA ASP A 232 11.21 -23.48 -11.71
C ASP A 232 11.29 -23.93 -10.24
N PHE A 233 10.73 -23.14 -9.32
CA PHE A 233 10.97 -23.28 -7.87
C PHE A 233 9.73 -23.09 -6.98
N GLY A 234 8.55 -22.79 -7.54
CA GLY A 234 7.32 -22.65 -6.76
C GLY A 234 6.84 -23.98 -6.18
N GLN A 235 5.94 -23.89 -5.21
CA GLN A 235 5.05 -24.98 -4.84
C GLN A 235 3.63 -24.44 -4.94
N GLU A 236 2.69 -25.24 -5.44
CA GLU A 236 1.27 -24.94 -5.23
C GLU A 236 1.00 -25.01 -3.72
N GLY A 237 0.37 -23.95 -3.21
CA GLY A 237 -0.17 -23.89 -1.86
C GLY A 237 -1.49 -24.63 -1.79
#